data_AF-A0A538CFI7-F1
#
_entry.id   AF-A0A538CFI7-F1
#
_cell.length_a   1.000
_cell.length_b   1.000
_cell.length_c   1.000
_cell.angle_alpha   90.00
_cell.angle_beta   90.00
_cell.angle_gamma   90.00
#
_symmetry.space_group_name_H-M   'P 1'
#
loop_
_entity.id
_entity.type
_entity.pdbx_description
1 polymer ?
#
loop_
_entity_poly.entity_id
_entity_poly.type
_entity_poly.pdbx_seq_one_letter_code
_entity_poly.pdbx_strand_id
1 'polypeptide(L)'
;MKIKIIHTECGREILVRQILETGGHCPWDGKPFSKDYTAVLADALETAENAGNVLENALEKIAGMDPAMTIQPRSVLGESQAQIEALNDHGKDGRR
;
A
#
# COMPACT_ATOMS: atom_id res chain seq x y z
N MET A 1 5.95 -1.77 8.69
CA MET A 1 4.67 -1.57 8.01
C MET A 1 4.33 -2.76 7.12
N LYS A 2 3.04 -3.12 7.06
CA LYS A 2 2.49 -4.07 6.09
C LYS A 2 1.26 -3.47 5.43
N ILE A 3 1.26 -3.44 4.09
CA ILE A 3 0.12 -2.96 3.31
C ILE A 3 -0.83 -4.13 3.10
N LYS A 4 -2.06 -3.93 3.53
CA LYS A 4 -3.18 -4.87 3.37
C LYS A 4 -4.09 -4.38 2.26
N ILE A 5 -4.46 -5.28 1.36
CA ILE A 5 -5.33 -5.00 0.23
C ILE A 5 -6.56 -5.91 0.36
N ILE A 6 -7.74 -5.36 0.10
CA ILE A 6 -8.96 -6.15 -0.02
C ILE A 6 -9.20 -6.38 -1.52
N HIS A 7 -9.15 -7.64 -1.95
CA HIS A 7 -9.48 -7.97 -3.34
C HIS A 7 -10.97 -7.77 -3.58
N THR A 8 -11.31 -6.91 -4.54
CA THR A 8 -12.70 -6.52 -4.81
C THR A 8 -13.55 -7.65 -5.38
N GLU A 9 -12.94 -8.65 -6.02
CA GLU A 9 -13.65 -9.77 -6.64
C GLU A 9 -14.03 -10.87 -5.64
N CYS A 10 -13.10 -11.28 -4.76
CA CYS A 10 -13.33 -12.35 -3.78
C CYS A 10 -13.49 -11.88 -2.33
N GLY A 11 -13.32 -10.58 -2.07
CA GLY A 11 -13.51 -9.93 -0.78
C GLY A 11 -12.44 -10.24 0.28
N ARG A 12 -11.37 -10.95 -0.09
CA ARG A 12 -10.34 -11.40 0.87
C ARG A 12 -9.26 -10.34 1.09
N GLU A 13 -8.76 -10.29 2.32
CA GLU A 13 -7.54 -9.58 2.65
C GLU A 13 -6.32 -10.33 2.09
N ILE A 14 -5.43 -9.58 1.43
CA ILE A 14 -4.23 -10.08 0.79
C ILE A 14 -3.09 -9.12 1.13
N LEU A 15 -1.93 -9.68 1.47
CA LEU A 15 -0.71 -8.94 1.73
C LEU A 15 0.06 -8.71 0.43
N VAL A 16 0.76 -7.58 0.30
CA VAL A 16 1.57 -7.26 -0.88
C VAL A 16 2.53 -8.40 -1.23
N ARG A 17 3.24 -8.96 -0.25
CA ARG A 17 4.12 -10.12 -0.46
C ARG A 17 3.43 -11.29 -1.18
N GLN A 18 2.19 -11.59 -0.84
CA GLN A 18 1.45 -12.68 -1.49
C GLN A 18 1.15 -12.33 -2.95
N ILE A 19 0.83 -11.07 -3.24
CA ILE A 19 0.62 -10.57 -4.61
C ILE A 19 1.90 -10.74 -5.44
N LEU A 20 3.06 -10.39 -4.88
CA LEU A 20 4.36 -10.56 -5.52
C LEU A 20 4.66 -12.04 -5.82
N GLU A 21 4.45 -12.92 -4.84
CA GLU A 21 4.67 -14.36 -4.97
C GLU A 21 3.80 -15.00 -6.06
N THR A 22 2.64 -14.42 -6.35
CA THR A 22 1.71 -14.86 -7.40
C THR A 22 1.80 -14.04 -8.71
N GLY A 23 2.80 -13.17 -8.85
CA GLY A 23 2.99 -12.36 -10.06
C GLY A 23 1.81 -11.42 -10.37
N GLY A 24 1.21 -10.83 -9.34
CA GLY A 24 0.09 -9.89 -9.49
C GLY A 24 -1.29 -10.52 -9.66
N HIS A 25 -1.45 -11.79 -9.31
CA HIS A 25 -2.74 -12.49 -9.26
C HIS A 25 -3.21 -12.68 -7.83
N CYS A 26 -4.51 -12.82 -7.62
CA CYS A 26 -5.05 -13.18 -6.33
C CYS A 26 -4.70 -14.65 -6.00
N PRO A 27 -4.10 -14.96 -4.85
CA PRO A 27 -3.73 -16.34 -4.47
C PRO A 27 -4.92 -17.29 -4.29
N TRP A 28 -6.13 -16.73 -4.18
CA TRP A 28 -7.34 -17.49 -3.83
C TRP A 28 -8.21 -17.84 -5.04
N ASP A 29 -8.35 -16.92 -5.99
CA ASP A 29 -9.22 -17.11 -7.17
C ASP A 29 -8.46 -17.01 -8.51
N GLY A 30 -7.17 -16.69 -8.47
CA GLY A 30 -6.30 -16.59 -9.64
C GLY A 30 -6.57 -15.37 -10.54
N LYS A 31 -7.52 -14.49 -10.19
CA LYS A 31 -7.81 -13.30 -11.00
C LYS A 31 -6.70 -12.27 -10.86
N PRO A 32 -6.34 -11.53 -11.93
CA PRO A 32 -5.33 -10.48 -11.84
C PRO A 32 -5.86 -9.26 -11.07
N PHE A 33 -5.00 -8.63 -10.27
CA PHE A 33 -5.36 -7.39 -9.56
C PHE A 33 -5.43 -6.15 -10.48
N SER A 34 -4.84 -6.24 -11.67
CA SER A 34 -4.90 -5.21 -12.72
C SER A 34 -5.05 -5.91 -14.06
N LYS A 35 -5.96 -5.43 -14.92
CA LYS A 35 -6.19 -6.04 -16.24
C LYS A 35 -4.99 -5.88 -17.17
N ASP A 36 -4.28 -4.76 -17.05
CA ASP A 36 -3.33 -4.33 -18.07
C ASP A 36 -1.87 -4.32 -17.57
N TYR A 37 -1.63 -4.16 -16.26
CA TYR A 37 -0.28 -3.89 -15.74
C TYR A 37 -0.02 -4.49 -14.34
N THR A 38 -0.16 -5.80 -14.19
CA THR A 38 0.09 -6.52 -12.92
C THR A 38 1.51 -6.34 -12.38
N ALA A 39 2.52 -6.32 -13.26
CA ALA A 39 3.92 -6.13 -12.86
C ALA A 39 4.20 -4.74 -12.27
N VAL A 40 3.65 -3.67 -12.87
CA VAL A 40 3.82 -2.30 -12.38
C VAL A 40 3.12 -2.11 -11.04
N LEU A 41 1.93 -2.69 -10.88
CA LEU A 41 1.22 -2.69 -9.59
C LEU A 41 2.05 -3.38 -8.50
N ALA A 42 2.57 -4.57 -8.81
CA ALA A 42 3.41 -5.35 -7.90
C ALA A 42 4.65 -4.55 -7.45
N ASP A 43 5.41 -3.99 -8.40
CA ASP A 43 6.60 -3.19 -8.14
C ASP A 43 6.31 -1.94 -7.29
N ALA A 44 5.22 -1.21 -7.62
CA ALA A 44 4.81 -0.03 -6.87
C ALA A 44 4.42 -0.38 -5.42
N LEU A 45 3.72 -1.50 -5.21
CA LEU A 45 3.33 -1.97 -3.88
C LEU A 45 4.54 -2.40 -3.05
N GLU A 46 5.49 -3.14 -3.65
CA GLU A 46 6.74 -3.51 -3.00
C GLU A 46 7.54 -2.27 -2.57
N THR A 47 7.69 -1.31 -3.49
CA THR A 47 8.38 -0.06 -3.23
C THR A 47 7.71 0.72 -2.10
N ALA A 48 6.38 0.81 -2.08
CA ALA A 48 5.63 1.47 -1.02
C ALA A 48 5.80 0.81 0.36
N GLU A 49 5.76 -0.53 0.44
CA GLU A 49 6.03 -1.24 1.70
C GLU A 49 7.45 -0.96 2.20
N ASN A 50 8.45 -1.06 1.32
CA ASN A 50 9.86 -0.85 1.67
C ASN A 50 10.12 0.58 2.14
N ALA A 51 9.63 1.59 1.42
CA ALA A 51 9.78 2.99 1.80
C ALA A 51 9.06 3.31 3.12
N GLY A 52 7.86 2.77 3.32
CA GLY A 52 7.12 2.93 4.58
C GLY A 52 7.84 2.31 5.78
N ASN A 53 8.47 1.15 5.60
CA ASN A 53 9.33 0.55 6.64
C ASN A 53 10.51 1.46 7.00
N VAL A 54 11.17 2.06 6.00
CA VAL A 54 12.28 3.00 6.24
C VAL A 54 11.81 4.22 7.02
N LEU A 55 10.66 4.81 6.65
CA LEU A 55 10.08 5.94 7.35
C LEU A 55 9.72 5.59 8.79
N GLU A 56 9.00 4.48 9.02
CA GLU A 56 8.60 4.03 10.36
C GLU A 56 9.82 3.83 11.27
N ASN A 57 10.85 3.13 10.77
CA ASN A 57 12.10 2.91 11.50
C ASN A 57 12.83 4.23 11.82
N ALA A 58 12.79 5.22 10.93
CA ALA A 58 13.40 6.51 11.17
C ALA A 58 12.65 7.32 12.25
N LEU A 59 11.31 7.30 12.20
CA LEU A 59 10.45 7.96 13.18
C LEU A 59 10.59 7.32 14.57
N GLU A 60 10.68 5.98 14.65
CA GLU A 60 10.90 5.27 15.91
C GLU A 60 12.23 5.68 16.56
N LYS A 61 13.31 5.79 15.77
CA LYS A 61 14.63 6.21 16.27
C LYS A 61 14.59 7.61 16.87
N ILE A 62 13.96 8.58 16.20
CA ILE A 62 13.91 9.96 16.69
C ILE A 62 12.93 10.14 17.85
N ALA A 63 11.89 9.31 17.94
CA ALA A 63 10.95 9.32 19.06
C ALA A 63 11.66 8.99 20.40
N GLY A 64 12.76 8.24 20.36
CA GLY A 64 13.59 7.95 21.52
C GLY A 64 14.56 9.06 21.94
N MET A 65 14.63 10.21 21.23
CA MET A 65 15.71 11.20 21.39
C MET A 65 15.32 12.50 22.13
N ASP A 66 14.10 12.60 22.69
CA ASP A 66 13.54 13.82 23.33
C ASP A 66 13.88 15.14 22.61
N PRO A 67 13.50 15.30 21.33
CA PRO A 67 13.92 16.45 20.53
C PRO A 67 13.07 17.69 20.84
N ALA A 68 13.71 18.87 20.81
CA ALA A 68 13.03 20.17 20.90
C ALA A 68 12.36 20.58 19.56
N MET A 69 11.54 19.69 18.99
CA MET A 69 10.82 19.91 17.74
C MET A 69 9.48 19.16 17.74
N THR A 70 8.58 19.54 16.85
CA THR A 70 7.34 18.79 16.59
C THR A 70 7.23 18.50 15.11
N ILE A 71 6.69 17.32 14.77
CA ILE A 71 6.39 16.94 13.39
C ILE A 71 4.91 17.20 13.14
N GLN A 72 4.57 17.92 12.07
CA GLN A 72 3.19 18.09 11.64
C GLN A 72 2.67 16.77 11.03
N PRO A 73 1.69 16.07 11.64
CA PRO A 73 1.29 14.74 11.16
C PRO A 73 0.75 14.75 9.73
N ARG A 74 0.04 15.81 9.35
CA ARG A 74 -0.54 15.95 8.00
C ARG A 74 0.51 16.11 6.91
N SER A 75 1.68 16.68 7.19
CA SER A 75 2.74 16.77 6.17
C SER A 75 3.40 15.43 5.87
N VAL A 76 3.15 14.40 6.68
CA VAL A 76 3.66 13.04 6.49
C VAL A 76 2.56 12.11 5.96
N LEU A 77 1.38 12.17 6.57
CA LEU A 77 0.29 11.22 6.29
C LEU A 77 -0.73 11.73 5.28
N GLY A 78 -0.87 13.05 5.11
CA GLY A 78 -1.96 13.66 4.34
C GLY A 78 -1.93 13.28 2.86
N GLU A 79 -0.77 13.39 2.21
CA GLU A 79 -0.65 13.02 0.79
C GLU A 79 -0.83 11.51 0.57
N SER A 80 -0.25 10.68 1.45
CA SER A 80 -0.44 9.23 1.39
C SER A 80 -1.92 8.86 1.50
N GLN A 81 -2.66 9.54 2.39
CA GLN A 81 -4.11 9.34 2.51
C GLN A 81 -4.85 9.73 1.23
N ALA A 82 -4.57 10.90 0.66
CA ALA A 82 -5.23 11.37 -0.56
C ALA A 82 -5.01 10.41 -1.75
N GLN A 83 -3.79 9.88 -1.90
CA GLN A 83 -3.49 8.91 -2.96
C GLN A 83 -4.18 7.56 -2.76
N ILE A 84 -4.29 7.08 -1.51
CA ILE A 84 -5.04 5.85 -1.19
C ILE A 84 -6.52 6.03 -1.49
N GLU A 85 -7.10 7.18 -1.14
CA GLU A 85 -8.50 7.49 -1.44
C GLU A 85 -8.75 7.51 -2.96
N ALA A 86 -7.89 8.19 -3.72
CA ALA A 86 -7.96 8.19 -5.18
C ALA A 86 -7.87 6.78 -5.77
N LEU A 87 -6.92 5.95 -5.31
CA LEU A 87 -6.76 4.56 -5.74
C LEU A 87 -8.03 3.73 -5.47
N ASN A 88 -8.61 3.88 -4.29
CA ASN A 88 -9.83 3.16 -3.89
C ASN A 88 -11.05 3.58 -4.70
N ASP A 89 -11.14 4.84 -5.11
CA ASP A 89 -12.24 5.33 -5.94
C ASP A 89 -12.13 4.87 -7.39
N HIS A 90 -10.92 4.81 -7.96
CA HIS A 90 -10.68 4.18 -9.27
C HIS A 90 -11.10 2.71 -9.30
N GLY A 91 -10.86 1.96 -8.22
CA GLY A 91 -11.31 0.57 -8.08
C GLY A 91 -12.83 0.37 -8.02
N LYS A 92 -13.61 1.43 -7.76
CA LYS A 92 -15.08 1.38 -7.74
C LYS A 92 -15.69 1.68 -9.11
N ASP A 93 -15.12 2.59 -9.89
CA ASP A 93 -15.70 3.05 -11.16
C ASP A 93 -15.54 2.04 -12.31
N GLY A 94 -14.52 1.16 -12.25
CA GLY A 94 -14.33 0.05 -13.19
C GLY A 94 -15.36 -1.09 -13.13
N ARG A 95 -16.44 -0.94 -12.33
CA ARG A 95 -17.59 -1.88 -12.23
C ARG A 95 -18.82 -1.48 -13.05
N ARG A 96 -18.72 -0.44 -13.89
CA ARG A 96 -19.78 -0.06 -14.84
C ARG A 96 -19.59 -0.72 -16.21
#